data_AF-A0AAP4UEJ0-F1
#
_entry.id   AF-A0AAP4UEJ0-F1
#
_cell.length_a   1.000
_cell.length_b   1.000
_cell.length_c   1.000
_cell.angle_alpha   90.00
_cell.angle_beta   90.00
_cell.angle_gamma   90.00
#
_symmetry.space_group_name_H-M   'P 1'
#
loop_
_entity.id
_entity.type
_entity.pdbx_description
1 polymer ?
#
loop_
_entity_poly.entity_id
_entity_poly.type
_entity_poly.pdbx_seq_one_letter_code
_entity_poly.pdbx_strand_id
1 'polypeptide(L)'
;MNDRLNQFFEYHANFNLLDETLKTPKSINKFHSANVEYFNNKVDFSKDENSIDWHFRSFRSLRQIFHSSLMYTESKVTEKQYCIASVFFSKYYAFLHAVKSVLYITPMEKFSPRLGHSQSINMFMSNYCQGKRKVFDKGEFESFAKTLRDLREITSYQIPHSGSNFLNEDDFKNIENQLSHYLLKLYQLSHYLSFIVSKKHISVPVVSNYELFHSYEIKYFRTPHPFKSDHIDYSDDVFINDTIRANATYCEPFCIIFEHEMDEFQIYSGFEYLEHDESTFVPQDVTSFIWKAL
;
A
#
# COMPACT_ATOMS: atom_id res chain seq x y z
N MET A 1 -5.73 -14.27 -20.93
CA MET A 1 -5.24 -13.94 -19.58
C MET A 1 -4.23 -15.01 -19.19
N ASN A 2 -2.99 -14.63 -18.83
CA ASN A 2 -1.98 -15.57 -18.33
C ASN A 2 -2.18 -15.65 -16.81
N ASP A 3 -3.11 -16.48 -16.33
CA ASP A 3 -3.45 -16.57 -14.89
C ASP A 3 -2.54 -17.55 -14.17
N ARG A 4 -1.25 -17.26 -14.18
CA ARG A 4 -0.24 -18.25 -13.78
C ARG A 4 0.09 -18.19 -12.31
N LEU A 5 0.07 -17.01 -11.68
CA LEU A 5 0.19 -16.89 -10.23
C LEU A 5 -1.06 -17.42 -9.50
N ASN A 6 -2.24 -17.34 -10.12
CA ASN A 6 -3.48 -17.86 -9.56
C ASN A 6 -3.44 -19.37 -9.29
N GLN A 7 -2.55 -20.14 -9.93
CA GLN A 7 -2.40 -21.58 -9.67
C GLN A 7 -2.06 -21.93 -8.21
N PHE A 8 -1.58 -20.95 -7.42
CA PHE A 8 -1.21 -21.16 -6.01
C PHE A 8 -2.32 -20.79 -5.02
N PHE A 9 -3.44 -20.25 -5.49
CA PHE A 9 -4.48 -19.68 -4.65
C PHE A 9 -5.86 -20.23 -5.01
N GLU A 10 -6.76 -20.21 -4.03
CA GLU A 10 -8.11 -20.77 -4.17
C GLU A 10 -9.06 -19.77 -4.85
N TYR A 11 -8.81 -18.48 -4.64
CA TYR A 11 -9.57 -17.39 -5.24
C TYR A 11 -8.83 -16.87 -6.47
N HIS A 12 -9.59 -16.60 -7.54
CA HIS A 12 -9.06 -15.91 -8.69
C HIS A 12 -8.85 -14.43 -8.36
N ALA A 13 -7.66 -13.91 -8.64
CA ALA A 13 -7.27 -12.54 -8.40
C ALA A 13 -6.49 -12.00 -9.62
N ASN A 14 -6.42 -10.68 -9.76
CA ASN A 14 -5.68 -10.09 -10.85
C ASN A 14 -4.18 -9.95 -10.53
N PHE A 15 -3.35 -10.76 -11.18
CA PHE A 15 -1.88 -10.67 -11.09
C PHE A 15 -1.20 -10.43 -12.45
N ASN A 16 -1.92 -9.87 -13.43
CA ASN A 16 -1.43 -9.76 -14.81
C ASN A 16 -0.07 -9.05 -14.93
N LEU A 17 0.17 -7.94 -14.21
CA LEU A 17 1.43 -7.20 -14.30
C LEU A 17 2.61 -7.96 -13.66
N LEU A 18 2.33 -8.75 -12.61
CA LEU A 18 3.32 -9.66 -12.03
C LEU A 18 3.62 -10.83 -12.97
N ASP A 19 2.60 -11.43 -13.57
CA ASP A 19 2.74 -12.55 -14.51
C ASP A 19 3.47 -12.13 -15.79
N GLU A 20 3.18 -10.94 -16.32
CA GLU A 20 3.91 -10.30 -17.43
C GLU A 20 5.41 -10.12 -17.11
N THR A 21 5.72 -9.80 -15.86
CA THR A 21 7.11 -9.59 -15.43
C THR A 21 7.86 -10.90 -15.27
N LEU A 22 7.23 -11.92 -14.68
CA LEU A 22 7.86 -13.21 -14.41
C LEU A 22 8.00 -14.04 -15.70
N LYS A 23 7.13 -13.82 -16.71
CA LYS A 23 7.17 -14.34 -18.09
C LYS A 23 7.05 -15.86 -18.27
N THR A 24 7.58 -16.68 -17.36
CA THR A 24 7.68 -18.14 -17.52
C THR A 24 7.20 -18.88 -16.27
N PRO A 25 6.64 -20.10 -16.41
CA PRO A 25 6.26 -20.94 -15.27
C PRO A 25 7.42 -21.18 -14.29
N LYS A 26 8.65 -21.35 -14.81
CA LYS A 26 9.86 -21.53 -13.99
C LYS A 26 10.14 -20.31 -13.11
N SER A 27 10.05 -19.10 -13.66
CA SER A 27 10.23 -17.86 -12.90
C SER A 27 9.14 -17.67 -11.85
N ILE A 28 7.90 -18.00 -12.19
CA ILE A 28 6.74 -17.91 -11.31
C ILE A 28 6.88 -18.86 -10.11
N ASN A 29 7.21 -20.13 -10.36
CA ASN A 29 7.46 -21.09 -9.29
C ASN A 29 8.64 -20.65 -8.41
N LYS A 30 9.73 -20.16 -9.02
CA LYS A 30 10.89 -19.65 -8.28
C LYS A 30 10.53 -18.45 -7.41
N PHE A 31 9.76 -17.49 -7.93
CA PHE A 31 9.31 -16.32 -7.19
C PHE A 31 8.38 -16.72 -6.04
N HIS A 32 7.45 -17.65 -6.29
CA HIS A 32 6.52 -18.13 -5.28
C HIS A 32 7.23 -18.86 -4.15
N SER A 33 8.03 -19.89 -4.48
CA SER A 33 8.81 -20.63 -3.49
C SER A 33 9.74 -19.72 -2.70
N ALA A 34 10.40 -18.74 -3.34
CA ALA A 34 11.29 -17.81 -2.63
C ALA A 34 10.55 -16.90 -1.63
N ASN A 35 9.32 -16.46 -1.93
CA ASN A 35 8.53 -15.69 -0.96
C ASN A 35 8.04 -16.59 0.18
N VAL A 36 7.49 -17.77 -0.12
CA VAL A 36 7.03 -18.72 0.91
C VAL A 36 8.16 -19.14 1.85
N GLU A 37 9.35 -19.45 1.30
CA GLU A 37 10.55 -19.75 2.07
C GLU A 37 10.96 -18.56 2.95
N TYR A 38 10.93 -17.35 2.41
CA TYR A 38 11.28 -16.14 3.16
C TYR A 38 10.33 -15.92 4.34
N PHE A 39 9.03 -16.15 4.17
CA PHE A 39 8.06 -16.14 5.26
C PHE A 39 8.37 -17.20 6.33
N ASN A 40 8.54 -18.46 5.93
CA ASN A 40 8.83 -19.56 6.84
C ASN A 40 10.10 -19.31 7.68
N ASN A 41 11.12 -18.68 7.08
CA ASN A 41 12.39 -18.45 7.74
C ASN A 41 12.39 -17.22 8.66
N LYS A 42 11.42 -16.31 8.52
CA LYS A 42 11.42 -15.01 9.19
C LYS A 42 10.28 -14.80 10.16
N VAL A 43 9.21 -15.60 10.05
CA VAL A 43 8.02 -15.45 10.89
C VAL A 43 7.59 -16.83 11.38
N ASP A 44 7.41 -16.93 12.69
CA ASP A 44 6.82 -18.10 13.33
C ASP A 44 5.40 -17.77 13.80
N PHE A 45 4.41 -18.09 12.97
CA PHE A 45 2.99 -17.83 13.26
C PHE A 45 2.43 -18.72 14.37
N SER A 46 3.18 -19.69 14.88
CA SER A 46 2.77 -20.43 16.09
C SER A 46 2.86 -19.59 17.37
N LYS A 47 3.52 -18.43 17.30
CA LYS A 47 3.61 -17.48 18.40
C LYS A 47 2.54 -16.41 18.27
N ASP A 48 1.77 -16.22 19.35
CA ASP A 48 0.69 -15.23 19.43
C ASP A 48 1.18 -13.81 19.06
N GLU A 49 2.38 -13.42 19.50
CA GLU A 49 3.00 -12.12 19.19
C GLU A 49 3.12 -11.86 17.68
N ASN A 50 3.48 -12.90 16.91
CA ASN A 50 3.63 -12.77 15.47
C ASN A 50 2.26 -12.74 14.80
N SER A 51 1.34 -13.63 15.17
CA SER A 51 0.01 -13.65 14.57
C SER A 51 -0.75 -12.35 14.81
N ILE A 52 -0.68 -11.80 16.03
CA ILE A 52 -1.24 -10.48 16.34
C ILE A 52 -0.53 -9.37 15.54
N ASP A 53 0.80 -9.31 15.51
CA ASP A 53 1.53 -8.30 14.71
C ASP A 53 1.09 -8.33 13.23
N TRP A 54 0.96 -9.52 12.66
CA TRP A 54 0.60 -9.70 11.26
C TRP A 54 -0.85 -9.36 10.94
N HIS A 55 -1.77 -9.49 11.90
CA HIS A 55 -3.14 -9.01 11.77
C HIS A 55 -3.18 -7.48 11.58
N PHE A 56 -2.51 -6.73 12.46
CA PHE A 56 -2.38 -5.26 12.28
C PHE A 56 -1.63 -4.91 11.00
N ARG A 57 -0.54 -5.61 10.68
CA ARG A 57 0.25 -5.33 9.47
C ARG A 57 -0.52 -5.56 8.18
N SER A 58 -1.36 -6.60 8.13
CA SER A 58 -2.19 -6.90 6.96
C SER A 58 -3.22 -5.81 6.73
N PHE A 59 -3.91 -5.37 7.79
CA PHE A 59 -4.84 -4.24 7.74
C PHE A 59 -4.15 -2.94 7.33
N ARG A 60 -3.01 -2.61 7.96
CA ARG A 60 -2.22 -1.42 7.59
C ARG A 60 -1.77 -1.47 6.13
N SER A 61 -1.38 -2.64 5.61
CA SER A 61 -1.01 -2.81 4.21
C SER A 61 -2.16 -2.44 3.28
N LEU A 62 -3.36 -2.96 3.54
CA LEU A 62 -4.55 -2.61 2.74
C LEU A 62 -4.88 -1.12 2.84
N ARG A 63 -4.83 -0.54 4.05
CA ARG A 63 -5.03 0.90 4.23
C ARG A 63 -4.02 1.75 3.45
N GLN A 64 -2.76 1.30 3.32
CA GLN A 64 -1.78 1.99 2.48
C GLN A 64 -2.14 1.93 0.98
N ILE A 65 -2.79 0.87 0.49
CA ILE A 65 -3.31 0.80 -0.89
C ILE A 65 -4.41 1.85 -1.08
N PHE A 66 -5.35 1.94 -0.14
CA PHE A 66 -6.39 2.98 -0.19
C PHE A 66 -5.81 4.40 -0.16
N HIS A 67 -4.91 4.68 0.77
CA HIS A 67 -4.23 5.99 0.86
C HIS A 67 -3.49 6.32 -0.44
N SER A 68 -2.79 5.33 -1.00
CA SER A 68 -2.08 5.48 -2.27
C SER A 68 -3.03 5.83 -3.41
N SER A 69 -4.17 5.13 -3.51
CA SER A 69 -5.19 5.37 -4.54
C SER A 69 -5.86 6.73 -4.37
N LEU A 70 -6.18 7.11 -3.13
CA LEU A 70 -6.75 8.41 -2.78
C LEU A 70 -5.84 9.56 -3.23
N MET A 71 -4.56 9.52 -2.85
CA MET A 71 -3.56 10.50 -3.26
C MET A 71 -3.36 10.54 -4.78
N TYR A 72 -3.44 9.39 -5.44
CA TYR A 72 -3.36 9.33 -6.89
C TYR A 72 -4.56 10.03 -7.55
N THR A 73 -5.79 9.76 -7.08
CA THR A 73 -7.02 10.43 -7.54
C THR A 73 -6.98 11.94 -7.27
N GLU A 74 -6.53 12.36 -6.09
CA GLU A 74 -6.35 13.78 -5.77
C GLU A 74 -5.33 14.47 -6.68
N SER A 75 -4.26 13.76 -7.05
CA SER A 75 -3.28 14.30 -8.00
C SER A 75 -3.92 14.63 -9.35
N LYS A 76 -4.97 13.91 -9.74
CA LYS A 76 -5.74 14.17 -10.98
C LYS A 76 -6.67 15.37 -10.86
N VAL A 77 -7.29 15.55 -9.70
CA VAL A 77 -8.13 16.72 -9.44
C VAL A 77 -7.28 17.98 -9.41
N THR A 78 -6.18 17.96 -8.67
CA THR A 78 -5.24 19.10 -8.56
C THR A 78 -4.56 19.43 -9.89
N GLU A 79 -4.33 18.42 -10.74
CA GLU A 79 -3.82 18.61 -12.12
C GLU A 79 -4.82 19.41 -12.97
N LYS A 80 -6.11 19.05 -12.94
CA LYS A 80 -7.19 19.78 -13.64
C LYS A 80 -7.35 21.22 -13.15
N GLN A 81 -7.01 21.48 -11.89
CA GLN A 81 -7.07 22.79 -11.25
C GLN A 81 -5.76 23.60 -11.37
N TYR A 82 -4.77 23.10 -12.11
CA TYR A 82 -3.46 23.77 -12.27
C TYR A 82 -2.65 23.95 -10.97
N CYS A 83 -2.94 23.16 -9.94
CA CYS A 83 -2.25 23.19 -8.64
C CYS A 83 -0.98 22.31 -8.67
N ILE A 84 0.02 22.69 -9.49
CA ILE A 84 1.20 21.85 -9.81
C ILE A 84 2.00 21.38 -8.58
N ALA A 85 2.14 22.22 -7.54
CA ALA A 85 2.80 21.80 -6.30
C ALA A 85 2.07 20.62 -5.64
N SER A 86 0.75 20.69 -5.57
CA SER A 86 -0.09 19.61 -5.05
C SER A 86 -0.04 18.37 -5.95
N VAL A 87 0.04 18.52 -7.28
CA VAL A 87 0.14 17.38 -8.21
C VAL A 87 1.32 16.48 -7.86
N PHE A 88 2.54 17.03 -7.81
CA PHE A 88 3.72 16.20 -7.56
C PHE A 88 3.87 15.79 -6.09
N PHE A 89 3.34 16.59 -5.17
CA PHE A 89 3.18 16.16 -3.78
C PHE A 89 2.35 14.88 -3.71
N SER A 90 1.12 14.90 -4.22
CA SER A 90 0.21 13.76 -4.15
C SER A 90 0.70 12.57 -4.98
N LYS A 91 1.29 12.77 -6.17
CA LYS A 91 1.90 11.67 -6.95
C LYS A 91 3.04 10.95 -6.21
N TYR A 92 3.91 11.71 -5.55
CA TYR A 92 5.00 11.14 -4.77
C TYR A 92 4.49 10.35 -3.56
N TYR A 93 3.53 10.89 -2.80
CA TYR A 93 2.96 10.19 -1.65
C TYR A 93 2.13 8.99 -2.07
N ALA A 94 1.39 9.05 -3.19
CA ALA A 94 0.73 7.89 -3.77
C ALA A 94 1.75 6.74 -3.96
N PHE A 95 2.86 7.00 -4.67
CA PHE A 95 3.91 6.01 -4.87
C PHE A 95 4.51 5.49 -3.56
N LEU A 96 4.79 6.37 -2.61
CA LEU A 96 5.36 5.98 -1.32
C LEU A 96 4.42 5.09 -0.50
N HIS A 97 3.11 5.39 -0.50
CA HIS A 97 2.11 4.57 0.18
C HIS A 97 1.99 3.18 -0.48
N ALA A 98 2.03 3.08 -1.81
CA ALA A 98 2.05 1.79 -2.51
C ALA A 98 3.32 0.97 -2.21
N VAL A 99 4.48 1.63 -2.02
CA VAL A 99 5.68 0.93 -1.56
C VAL A 99 5.51 0.44 -0.12
N LYS A 100 4.94 1.28 0.74
CA LYS A 100 4.70 0.93 2.14
C LYS A 100 3.72 -0.23 2.28
N SER A 101 2.67 -0.34 1.45
CA SER A 101 1.76 -1.50 1.51
C SER A 101 2.52 -2.81 1.40
N VAL A 102 3.43 -2.93 0.42
CA VAL A 102 4.27 -4.12 0.25
C VAL A 102 5.14 -4.35 1.50
N LEU A 103 5.78 -3.30 2.03
CA LEU A 103 6.66 -3.42 3.19
C LEU A 103 5.91 -3.82 4.47
N TYR A 104 4.70 -3.31 4.66
CA TYR A 104 3.84 -3.71 5.77
C TYR A 104 3.63 -5.21 5.78
N ILE A 105 3.60 -5.87 4.63
CA ILE A 105 3.36 -7.32 4.54
C ILE A 105 4.60 -8.14 4.13
N THR A 106 5.80 -7.53 4.15
CA THR A 106 7.08 -8.21 3.89
C THR A 106 7.72 -8.69 5.19
N PRO A 107 8.13 -9.96 5.35
CA PRO A 107 8.61 -10.48 6.64
C PRO A 107 10.04 -10.01 6.94
N MET A 108 10.16 -8.85 7.59
CA MET A 108 11.42 -8.19 7.95
C MET A 108 11.62 -8.22 9.46
N GLU A 109 12.84 -8.51 9.91
CA GLU A 109 13.17 -8.71 11.35
C GLU A 109 12.91 -7.49 12.24
N LYS A 110 12.93 -6.27 11.69
CA LYS A 110 12.70 -5.02 12.43
C LYS A 110 11.82 -4.07 11.65
N PHE A 111 10.60 -4.49 11.34
CA PHE A 111 9.62 -3.61 10.72
C PHE A 111 9.19 -2.52 11.70
N SER A 112 9.19 -1.27 11.22
CA SER A 112 8.63 -0.12 11.93
C SER A 112 7.50 0.48 11.08
N PRO A 113 6.34 0.82 11.65
CA PRO A 113 5.30 1.54 10.91
C PRO A 113 5.74 2.97 10.53
N ARG A 114 6.79 3.50 11.18
CA ARG A 114 7.29 4.87 11.04
C ARG A 114 8.54 4.96 10.15
N LEU A 115 8.65 4.10 9.13
CA LEU A 115 9.76 4.16 8.18
C LEU A 115 9.77 5.51 7.44
N GLY A 116 10.96 6.13 7.40
CA GLY A 116 11.22 7.30 6.59
C GLY A 116 11.13 7.00 5.09
N HIS A 117 11.05 8.03 4.26
CA HIS A 117 10.80 7.86 2.82
C HIS A 117 11.94 7.08 2.12
N SER A 118 13.16 7.58 2.21
CA SER A 118 14.34 6.93 1.60
C SER A 118 14.57 5.52 2.16
N GLN A 119 14.32 5.34 3.46
CA GLN A 119 14.42 4.03 4.10
C GLN A 119 13.42 3.04 3.51
N SER A 120 12.16 3.47 3.30
CA SER A 120 11.11 2.64 2.69
C SER A 120 11.52 2.20 1.28
N ILE A 121 11.92 3.14 0.42
CA ILE A 121 12.36 2.86 -0.96
C ILE A 121 13.55 1.88 -0.98
N ASN A 122 14.57 2.13 -0.15
CA ASN A 122 15.75 1.27 -0.09
C ASN A 122 15.43 -0.15 0.42
N MET A 123 14.58 -0.27 1.43
CA MET A 123 14.12 -1.57 1.95
C MET A 123 13.27 -2.32 0.92
N PHE A 124 12.46 -1.62 0.15
CA PHE A 124 11.70 -2.24 -0.93
C PHE A 124 12.63 -2.77 -2.02
N MET A 125 13.55 -1.93 -2.51
CA MET A 125 14.49 -2.32 -3.56
C MET A 125 15.33 -3.52 -3.16
N SER A 126 15.75 -3.60 -1.89
CA SER A 126 16.54 -4.73 -1.40
C SER A 126 15.79 -6.07 -1.42
N ASN A 127 14.46 -6.03 -1.31
CA ASN A 127 13.59 -7.21 -1.29
C ASN A 127 13.05 -7.60 -2.67
N TYR A 128 12.67 -6.63 -3.51
CA TYR A 128 11.86 -6.89 -4.72
C TYR A 128 12.47 -6.36 -6.04
N CYS A 129 13.61 -5.66 -5.99
CA CYS A 129 14.33 -5.24 -7.20
C CYS A 129 15.57 -6.12 -7.50
N GLN A 130 15.85 -7.12 -6.68
CA GLN A 130 17.02 -7.99 -6.82
C GLN A 130 16.77 -9.40 -6.27
N GLY A 131 17.67 -10.33 -6.58
CA GLY A 131 17.63 -11.71 -6.06
C GLY A 131 16.49 -12.56 -6.62
N LYS A 132 16.07 -13.58 -5.85
CA LYS A 132 15.05 -14.56 -6.29
C LYS A 132 13.62 -14.01 -6.26
N ARG A 133 13.38 -12.91 -5.54
CA ARG A 133 12.08 -12.24 -5.39
C ARG A 133 11.95 -11.01 -6.30
N LYS A 134 12.89 -10.80 -7.25
CA LYS A 134 12.87 -9.67 -8.18
C LYS A 134 11.59 -9.67 -9.03
N VAL A 135 10.80 -8.60 -8.91
CA VAL A 135 9.64 -8.29 -9.78
C VAL A 135 9.67 -6.84 -10.26
N PHE A 136 10.70 -6.08 -9.92
CA PHE A 136 10.95 -4.75 -10.48
C PHE A 136 12.38 -4.67 -10.97
N ASP A 137 12.64 -3.92 -12.04
CA ASP A 137 14.01 -3.59 -12.37
C ASP A 137 14.55 -2.53 -11.41
N LYS A 138 15.77 -2.74 -10.91
CA LYS A 138 16.35 -1.85 -9.89
C LYS A 138 16.64 -0.47 -10.46
N GLY A 139 17.24 -0.39 -11.64
CA GLY A 139 17.65 0.90 -12.22
C GLY A 139 16.44 1.74 -12.61
N GLU A 140 15.44 1.11 -13.23
CA GLU A 140 14.19 1.78 -13.60
C GLU A 140 13.42 2.26 -12.37
N PHE A 141 13.26 1.39 -11.36
CA PHE A 141 12.52 1.73 -10.14
C PHE A 141 13.20 2.84 -9.34
N GLU A 142 14.53 2.76 -9.18
CA GLU A 142 15.32 3.78 -8.47
C GLU A 142 15.26 5.13 -9.18
N SER A 143 15.42 5.14 -10.50
CA SER A 143 15.31 6.34 -11.33
C SER A 143 13.92 6.97 -11.20
N PHE A 144 12.86 6.18 -11.31
CA PHE A 144 11.50 6.69 -11.20
C PHE A 144 11.18 7.25 -9.81
N ALA A 145 11.56 6.54 -8.75
CA ALA A 145 11.39 7.00 -7.37
C ALA A 145 12.14 8.32 -7.12
N LYS A 146 13.35 8.46 -7.67
CA LYS A 146 14.14 9.70 -7.62
C LYS A 146 13.45 10.84 -8.37
N THR A 147 12.96 10.59 -9.58
CA THR A 147 12.23 11.57 -10.39
C THR A 147 11.03 12.14 -9.64
N LEU A 148 10.17 11.29 -9.06
CA LEU A 148 9.01 11.76 -8.30
C LEU A 148 9.41 12.58 -7.07
N ARG A 149 10.45 12.14 -6.33
CA ARG A 149 10.95 12.88 -5.17
C ARG A 149 11.45 14.26 -5.58
N ASP A 150 12.29 14.32 -6.61
CA ASP A 150 12.92 15.57 -7.05
C ASP A 150 11.86 16.55 -7.59
N LEU A 151 10.86 16.06 -8.34
CA LEU A 151 9.73 16.88 -8.80
C LEU A 151 8.90 17.41 -7.62
N ARG A 152 8.61 16.57 -6.62
CA ARG A 152 7.94 17.00 -5.39
C ARG A 152 8.77 18.07 -4.67
N GLU A 153 10.08 17.90 -4.54
CA GLU A 153 10.96 18.86 -3.87
C GLU A 153 11.03 20.19 -4.61
N ILE A 154 11.28 20.19 -5.92
CA ILE A 154 11.37 21.41 -6.72
C ILE A 154 10.05 22.18 -6.66
N THR A 155 8.92 21.50 -6.82
CA THR A 155 7.61 22.17 -6.80
C THR A 155 7.17 22.62 -5.42
N SER A 156 7.64 21.98 -4.34
CA SER A 156 7.34 22.39 -2.97
C SER A 156 8.19 23.57 -2.47
N TYR A 157 9.44 23.71 -2.95
CA TYR A 157 10.39 24.66 -2.37
C TYR A 157 10.89 25.74 -3.33
N GLN A 158 10.80 25.51 -4.65
CA GLN A 158 11.42 26.39 -5.64
C GLN A 158 10.42 27.02 -6.60
N ILE A 159 9.09 26.83 -6.39
CA ILE A 159 7.95 27.27 -7.22
C ILE A 159 8.37 27.53 -8.67
N PRO A 160 8.16 26.60 -9.62
CA PRO A 160 8.56 26.84 -11.01
C PRO A 160 7.84 28.06 -11.56
N HIS A 161 8.52 29.22 -11.52
CA HIS A 161 7.98 30.48 -12.02
C HIS A 161 7.86 30.40 -13.55
N SER A 162 6.81 31.05 -14.06
CA SER A 162 6.39 31.10 -15.48
C SER A 162 7.52 30.88 -16.48
N GLY A 163 7.59 29.67 -17.04
CA GLY A 163 8.55 29.30 -18.07
C GLY A 163 8.14 27.98 -18.72
N SER A 164 8.21 27.91 -20.05
CA SER A 164 7.85 26.73 -20.86
C SER A 164 8.79 25.53 -20.68
N ASN A 165 9.76 25.60 -19.76
CA ASN A 165 10.91 24.69 -19.70
C ASN A 165 10.91 23.81 -18.43
N PHE A 166 9.83 23.78 -17.65
CA PHE A 166 9.78 22.95 -16.44
C PHE A 166 9.60 21.46 -16.79
N LEU A 167 8.49 21.12 -17.45
CA LEU A 167 8.21 19.80 -18.01
C LEU A 167 7.42 20.00 -19.31
N ASN A 168 7.78 19.26 -20.36
CA ASN A 168 6.93 19.21 -21.55
C ASN A 168 5.77 18.21 -21.35
N GLU A 169 4.82 18.22 -22.28
CA GLU A 169 3.62 17.37 -22.23
C GLU A 169 3.96 15.87 -22.26
N ASP A 170 4.96 15.47 -23.04
CA ASP A 170 5.36 14.07 -23.17
C ASP A 170 6.01 13.54 -21.89
N ASP A 171 6.88 14.33 -21.25
CA ASP A 171 7.48 14.01 -19.96
C ASP A 171 6.39 13.80 -18.90
N PHE A 172 5.39 14.70 -18.88
CA PHE A 172 4.29 14.60 -17.93
C PHE A 172 3.45 13.32 -18.16
N LYS A 173 3.09 13.01 -19.41
CA LYS A 173 2.38 11.77 -19.77
C LYS A 173 3.19 10.52 -19.43
N ASN A 174 4.50 10.56 -19.64
CA ASN A 174 5.39 9.45 -19.30
C ASN A 174 5.43 9.18 -17.79
N ILE A 175 5.55 10.24 -16.97
CA ILE A 175 5.49 10.13 -15.50
C ILE A 175 4.15 9.52 -15.08
N GLU A 176 3.06 9.99 -15.69
CA GLU A 176 1.72 9.53 -15.38
C GLU A 176 1.52 8.03 -15.68
N ASN A 177 1.88 7.62 -16.89
CA ASN A 177 1.74 6.23 -17.32
C ASN A 177 2.61 5.29 -16.47
N GLN A 178 3.84 5.71 -16.16
CA GLN A 178 4.73 4.94 -15.30
C GLN A 178 4.19 4.86 -13.87
N LEU A 179 3.68 5.96 -13.30
CA LEU A 179 3.09 5.97 -11.97
C LEU A 179 1.94 4.98 -11.89
N SER A 180 0.96 5.11 -12.79
CA SER A 180 -0.22 4.24 -12.83
C SER A 180 0.19 2.76 -12.89
N HIS A 181 1.15 2.43 -13.76
CA HIS A 181 1.67 1.06 -13.87
C HIS A 181 2.37 0.57 -12.59
N TYR A 182 3.23 1.39 -11.99
CA TYR A 182 3.91 1.03 -10.73
C TYR A 182 2.93 0.84 -9.57
N LEU A 183 1.94 1.73 -9.42
CA LEU A 183 0.93 1.63 -8.37
C LEU A 183 0.17 0.31 -8.47
N LEU A 184 -0.40 -0.01 -9.65
CA LEU A 184 -1.13 -1.25 -9.86
C LEU A 184 -0.27 -2.48 -9.59
N LYS A 185 0.99 -2.48 -10.04
CA LYS A 185 1.91 -3.60 -9.82
C LYS A 185 2.31 -3.77 -8.34
N LEU A 186 2.45 -2.67 -7.61
CA LEU A 186 2.70 -2.68 -6.16
C LEU A 186 1.48 -3.17 -5.38
N TYR A 187 0.27 -2.80 -5.81
CA TYR A 187 -0.99 -3.31 -5.23
C TYR A 187 -1.10 -4.81 -5.46
N GLN A 188 -0.87 -5.29 -6.69
CA GLN A 188 -0.84 -6.72 -7.01
C GLN A 188 0.20 -7.47 -6.17
N LEU A 189 1.38 -6.89 -5.95
CA LEU A 189 2.40 -7.51 -5.10
C LEU A 189 1.95 -7.59 -3.64
N SER A 190 1.37 -6.51 -3.11
CA SER A 190 0.84 -6.48 -1.74
C SER A 190 -0.28 -7.51 -1.57
N HIS A 191 -1.20 -7.58 -2.54
CA HIS A 191 -2.29 -8.54 -2.59
C HIS A 191 -1.78 -9.98 -2.67
N TYR A 192 -0.82 -10.25 -3.55
CA TYR A 192 -0.15 -11.56 -3.65
C TYR A 192 0.46 -12.00 -2.30
N LEU A 193 1.12 -11.08 -1.59
CA LEU A 193 1.70 -11.37 -0.28
C LEU A 193 0.60 -11.64 0.78
N SER A 194 -0.55 -10.96 0.70
CA SER A 194 -1.70 -11.23 1.58
C SER A 194 -2.23 -12.65 1.46
N PHE A 195 -2.18 -13.25 0.26
CA PHE A 195 -2.50 -14.67 0.10
C PHE A 195 -1.49 -15.60 0.76
N ILE A 196 -0.20 -15.24 0.79
CA ILE A 196 0.79 -16.06 1.52
C ILE A 196 0.56 -15.95 3.02
N VAL A 197 0.25 -14.75 3.52
CA VAL A 197 -0.02 -14.52 4.94
C VAL A 197 -1.27 -15.26 5.38
N SER A 198 -2.38 -15.15 4.64
CA SER A 198 -3.65 -15.81 4.99
C SER A 198 -3.51 -17.32 5.15
N LYS A 199 -2.75 -17.98 4.27
CA LYS A 199 -2.47 -19.43 4.37
C LYS A 199 -1.59 -19.82 5.55
N LYS A 200 -0.89 -18.87 6.19
CA LYS A 200 0.09 -19.13 7.25
C LYS A 200 -0.35 -18.63 8.62
N HIS A 201 -1.17 -17.58 8.64
CA HIS A 201 -1.64 -16.95 9.86
C HIS A 201 -2.44 -17.93 10.71
N ILE A 202 -2.21 -17.89 12.02
CA ILE A 202 -2.96 -18.67 13.00
C ILE A 202 -3.80 -17.69 13.81
N SER A 203 -5.12 -17.88 13.82
CA SER A 203 -6.03 -17.05 14.60
C SER A 203 -5.73 -17.13 16.08
N VAL A 204 -5.59 -15.98 16.73
CA VAL A 204 -5.35 -15.84 18.16
C VAL A 204 -6.57 -15.20 18.82
N PRO A 205 -7.09 -15.75 19.94
CA PRO A 205 -8.15 -15.09 20.68
C PRO A 205 -7.68 -13.79 21.32
N VAL A 206 -8.41 -12.70 21.05
CA VAL A 206 -8.02 -11.33 21.43
C VAL A 206 -8.21 -11.10 22.93
N VAL A 207 -9.32 -11.55 23.50
CA VAL A 207 -9.68 -11.33 24.92
C VAL A 207 -8.65 -11.97 25.86
N SER A 208 -8.14 -13.16 25.55
CA SER A 208 -7.09 -13.80 26.35
C SER A 208 -5.71 -13.19 26.16
N ASN A 209 -5.51 -12.42 25.09
CA ASN A 209 -4.24 -11.79 24.71
C ASN A 209 -4.34 -10.26 24.65
N TYR A 210 -5.27 -9.67 25.42
CA TYR A 210 -5.66 -8.26 25.26
C TYR A 210 -4.50 -7.29 25.46
N GLU A 211 -3.65 -7.48 26.47
CA GLU A 211 -2.49 -6.61 26.71
C GLU A 211 -1.52 -6.61 25.52
N LEU A 212 -1.29 -7.78 24.93
CA LEU A 212 -0.44 -7.92 23.75
C LEU A 212 -1.09 -7.24 22.54
N PHE A 213 -2.38 -7.49 22.31
CA PHE A 213 -3.17 -6.84 21.26
C PHE A 213 -3.11 -5.30 21.38
N HIS A 214 -3.38 -4.77 22.57
CA HIS A 214 -3.35 -3.34 22.86
C HIS A 214 -1.96 -2.73 22.66
N SER A 215 -0.89 -3.47 22.94
CA SER A 215 0.48 -3.01 22.64
C SER A 215 0.71 -2.79 21.13
N TYR A 216 0.13 -3.63 20.28
CA TYR A 216 0.22 -3.50 18.82
C TYR A 216 -0.72 -2.42 18.28
N GLU A 217 -1.90 -2.25 18.88
CA GLU A 217 -2.79 -1.12 18.63
C GLU A 217 -2.04 0.21 18.81
N ILE A 218 -1.37 0.38 19.95
CA ILE A 218 -0.54 1.57 20.22
C ILE A 218 0.59 1.70 19.19
N LYS A 219 1.27 0.60 18.86
CA LYS A 219 2.39 0.60 17.89
C LYS A 219 1.96 1.09 16.50
N TYR A 220 0.78 0.66 16.03
CA TYR A 220 0.36 0.87 14.64
C TYR A 220 -0.57 2.08 14.44
N PHE A 221 -1.39 2.44 15.42
CA PHE A 221 -2.45 3.43 15.23
C PHE A 221 -2.23 4.73 16.01
N ARG A 222 -1.51 4.69 17.14
CA ARG A 222 -1.29 5.90 17.94
C ARG A 222 -0.38 6.88 17.18
N THR A 223 -1.00 7.90 16.61
CA THR A 223 -0.36 8.98 15.88
C THR A 223 -0.48 10.26 16.71
N PRO A 224 0.62 11.00 16.95
CA PRO A 224 0.53 12.30 17.62
C PRO A 224 -0.40 13.22 16.83
N HIS A 225 -1.47 13.69 17.47
CA HIS A 225 -2.39 14.66 16.89
C HIS A 225 -2.27 15.99 17.65
N PRO A 226 -2.05 17.13 16.95
CA PRO A 226 -1.75 18.39 17.61
C PRO A 226 -2.87 18.92 18.51
N PHE A 227 -4.12 18.48 18.27
CA PHE A 227 -5.30 18.93 19.02
C PHE A 227 -5.96 17.84 19.87
N LYS A 228 -5.46 16.60 19.84
CA LYS A 228 -6.09 15.47 20.54
C LYS A 228 -5.00 14.60 21.15
N SER A 229 -5.06 14.39 22.46
CA SER A 229 -4.26 13.34 23.10
C SER A 229 -4.78 11.98 22.63
N ASP A 230 -3.87 11.08 22.25
CA ASP A 230 -4.17 9.67 21.98
C ASP A 230 -5.23 9.43 20.91
N HIS A 231 -5.11 10.17 19.81
CA HIS A 231 -5.98 10.02 18.66
C HIS A 231 -5.75 8.67 17.96
N ILE A 232 -6.84 7.92 17.82
CA ILE A 232 -7.02 6.82 16.89
C ILE A 232 -8.00 7.29 15.81
N ASP A 233 -7.71 6.97 14.56
CA ASP A 233 -8.56 7.28 13.42
C ASP A 233 -9.85 6.44 13.48
N TYR A 234 -10.98 6.98 13.01
CA TYR A 234 -12.27 6.28 13.06
C TYR A 234 -12.20 4.90 12.39
N SER A 235 -11.60 4.82 11.20
CA SER A 235 -11.47 3.55 10.47
C SER A 235 -10.62 2.52 11.23
N ASP A 236 -9.61 2.98 11.98
CA ASP A 236 -8.79 2.08 12.81
C ASP A 236 -9.61 1.58 14.01
N ASP A 237 -10.43 2.46 14.61
CA ASP A 237 -11.34 2.14 15.70
C ASP A 237 -12.39 1.10 15.29
N VAL A 238 -12.94 1.20 14.07
CA VAL A 238 -13.87 0.19 13.51
C VAL A 238 -13.19 -1.17 13.45
N PHE A 239 -12.01 -1.25 12.84
CA PHE A 239 -11.21 -2.48 12.75
C PHE A 239 -10.88 -3.09 14.11
N ILE A 240 -10.46 -2.26 15.08
CA ILE A 240 -10.16 -2.69 16.44
C ILE A 240 -11.42 -3.29 17.10
N ASN A 241 -12.54 -2.59 17.01
CA ASN A 241 -13.79 -3.02 17.62
C ASN A 241 -14.33 -4.32 17.01
N ASP A 242 -14.26 -4.47 15.69
CA ASP A 242 -14.70 -5.69 15.01
C ASP A 242 -13.82 -6.88 15.36
N THR A 243 -12.51 -6.66 15.48
CA THR A 243 -11.56 -7.68 15.96
C THR A 243 -11.86 -8.12 17.39
N ILE A 244 -12.14 -7.17 18.30
CA ILE A 244 -12.52 -7.47 19.69
C ILE A 244 -13.84 -8.23 19.75
N ARG A 245 -14.83 -7.82 18.97
CA ARG A 245 -16.16 -8.49 18.88
C ARG A 245 -16.04 -9.90 18.35
N ALA A 246 -15.24 -10.11 17.30
CA ALA A 246 -14.94 -11.44 16.77
C ALA A 246 -14.12 -12.29 17.76
N ASN A 247 -13.42 -11.65 18.69
CA ASN A 247 -12.48 -12.28 19.61
C ASN A 247 -11.46 -13.16 18.88
N ALA A 248 -10.99 -12.71 17.71
CA ALA A 248 -10.09 -13.48 16.86
C ALA A 248 -9.28 -12.53 15.97
N THR A 249 -7.97 -12.78 15.86
CA THR A 249 -7.16 -12.17 14.80
C THR A 249 -7.40 -12.87 13.47
N TYR A 250 -7.27 -12.13 12.38
CA TYR A 250 -7.42 -12.66 11.03
C TYR A 250 -6.52 -11.93 10.04
N CYS A 251 -6.12 -12.63 8.98
CA CYS A 251 -5.39 -12.08 7.84
C CYS A 251 -6.01 -12.66 6.57
N GLU A 252 -6.96 -11.94 5.98
CA GLU A 252 -7.61 -12.39 4.75
C GLU A 252 -6.93 -11.81 3.50
N PRO A 253 -6.99 -12.48 2.34
CA PRO A 253 -6.58 -11.89 1.08
C PRO A 253 -7.36 -10.60 0.80
N PHE A 254 -6.69 -9.59 0.24
CA PHE A 254 -7.31 -8.26 0.06
C PHE A 254 -8.57 -8.28 -0.79
N CYS A 255 -8.67 -9.14 -1.81
CA CYS A 255 -9.90 -9.25 -2.59
C CYS A 255 -11.13 -9.70 -1.78
N ILE A 256 -10.93 -10.39 -0.65
CA ILE A 256 -12.03 -10.85 0.22
C ILE A 256 -12.53 -9.73 1.13
N ILE A 257 -11.60 -8.93 1.68
CA ILE A 257 -11.93 -7.85 2.62
C ILE A 257 -12.16 -6.50 1.95
N PHE A 258 -11.84 -6.35 0.66
CA PHE A 258 -11.93 -5.08 -0.04
C PHE A 258 -13.31 -4.42 0.08
N GLU A 259 -14.39 -5.18 -0.13
CA GLU A 259 -15.76 -4.66 -0.05
C GLU A 259 -16.17 -4.28 1.39
N HIS A 260 -15.60 -4.94 2.40
CA HIS A 260 -15.85 -4.58 3.81
C HIS A 260 -15.18 -3.25 4.17
N GLU A 261 -13.98 -3.03 3.64
CA GLU A 261 -13.14 -1.88 3.99
C GLU A 261 -13.37 -0.66 3.10
N MET A 262 -14.03 -0.83 1.94
CA MET A 262 -14.11 0.23 0.95
C MET A 262 -14.86 1.46 1.48
N ASP A 263 -15.91 1.28 2.27
CA ASP A 263 -16.72 2.40 2.76
C ASP A 263 -15.96 3.25 3.79
N GLU A 264 -15.03 2.62 4.53
CA GLU A 264 -14.22 3.27 5.57
C GLU A 264 -13.05 4.10 5.00
N PHE A 265 -12.57 3.78 3.80
CA PHE A 265 -11.34 4.37 3.24
C PHE A 265 -11.52 5.15 1.94
N GLN A 266 -12.74 5.23 1.41
CA GLN A 266 -13.02 5.88 0.12
C GLN A 266 -12.89 7.39 0.14
N ILE A 267 -13.27 8.04 1.25
CA ILE A 267 -13.35 9.49 1.37
C ILE A 267 -12.91 9.96 2.74
N TYR A 268 -12.59 11.24 2.82
CA TYR A 268 -12.53 11.93 4.10
C TYR A 268 -13.96 12.18 4.60
N SER A 269 -14.30 11.62 5.76
CA SER A 269 -15.49 11.97 6.53
C SER A 269 -15.15 13.02 7.60
N GLY A 270 -16.12 13.78 8.09
CA GLY A 270 -15.92 14.80 9.13
C GLY A 270 -15.49 16.18 8.62
N PHE A 271 -15.57 16.41 7.31
CA PHE A 271 -15.27 17.69 6.65
C PHE A 271 -16.52 18.30 5.98
N GLU A 272 -17.72 17.94 6.43
CA GLU A 272 -19.00 18.37 5.83
C GLU A 272 -19.24 19.88 5.92
N TYR A 273 -18.43 20.58 6.72
CA TYR A 273 -18.41 22.03 6.82
C TYR A 273 -17.65 22.73 5.67
N LEU A 274 -16.91 21.97 4.85
CA LEU A 274 -16.31 22.48 3.63
C LEU A 274 -17.38 22.50 2.53
N GLU A 275 -17.59 23.65 1.90
CA GLU A 275 -18.52 23.77 0.76
C GLU A 275 -18.03 22.87 -0.39
N HIS A 276 -18.89 21.95 -0.83
CA HIS A 276 -18.55 20.94 -1.84
C HIS A 276 -18.97 21.32 -3.26
N ASP A 277 -19.60 22.48 -3.44
CA ASP A 277 -20.36 22.83 -4.65
C ASP A 277 -19.52 22.88 -5.95
N GLU A 278 -18.19 22.91 -5.84
CA GLU A 278 -17.26 22.92 -6.99
C GLU A 278 -16.28 21.73 -7.03
N SER A 279 -16.39 20.74 -6.14
CA SER A 279 -15.46 19.60 -6.13
C SER A 279 -15.67 18.69 -7.35
N THR A 280 -14.61 18.42 -8.10
CA THR A 280 -14.61 17.41 -9.18
C THR A 280 -14.06 16.05 -8.70
N PHE A 281 -13.91 15.85 -7.40
CA PHE A 281 -13.41 14.59 -6.83
C PHE A 281 -14.51 13.52 -6.86
N VAL A 282 -14.18 12.33 -7.36
CA VAL A 282 -15.12 11.20 -7.46
C VAL A 282 -14.61 10.06 -6.59
N PRO A 283 -15.25 9.77 -5.44
CA PRO A 283 -14.82 8.71 -4.52
C PRO A 283 -14.64 7.34 -5.18
N GLN A 284 -15.52 7.01 -6.13
CA GLN A 284 -15.50 5.73 -6.84
C GLN A 284 -14.24 5.55 -7.69
N ASP A 285 -13.53 6.62 -8.06
CA ASP A 285 -12.26 6.51 -8.78
C ASP A 285 -11.18 5.86 -7.89
N VAL A 286 -11.24 6.08 -6.57
CA VAL A 286 -10.31 5.48 -5.59
C VAL A 286 -10.47 3.97 -5.58
N THR A 287 -11.70 3.46 -5.43
CA THR A 287 -11.96 2.01 -5.39
C THR A 287 -11.81 1.36 -6.75
N SER A 288 -12.28 2.02 -7.82
CA SER A 288 -12.15 1.52 -9.20
C SER A 288 -10.70 1.36 -9.62
N PHE A 289 -9.79 2.21 -9.15
CA PHE A 289 -8.37 2.06 -9.42
C PHE A 289 -7.75 0.89 -8.66
N ILE A 290 -8.14 0.66 -7.41
CA ILE A 290 -7.68 -0.49 -6.61
C ILE A 290 -8.19 -1.80 -7.21
N TRP A 291 -9.46 -1.84 -7.61
CA TRP A 291 -10.11 -3.01 -8.21
C TRP A 291 -9.41 -3.51 -9.47
N LYS A 292 -8.73 -2.63 -10.21
CA LYS A 292 -7.89 -3.04 -11.37
C LYS A 292 -6.70 -3.91 -10.96
N ALA A 293 -6.34 -3.98 -9.69
CA ALA A 293 -5.17 -4.69 -9.16
C ALA A 293 -5.48 -5.77 -8.12
N LEU A 294 -6.75 -5.95 -7.75
CA LEU A 294 -7.21 -7.06 -6.90
C LEU A 294 -7.78 -8.19 -7.77
#